data_AF-A0A9E2JP74-F1
#
_entry.id   AF-A0A9E2JP74-F1
#
_cell.length_a   1.000
_cell.length_b   1.000
_cell.length_c   1.000
_cell.angle_alpha   90.00
_cell.angle_beta   90.00
_cell.angle_gamma   90.00
#
_symmetry.space_group_name_H-M   'P 1'
#
loop_
_entity.id
_entity.type
_entity.pdbx_description
1 polymer ?
#
loop_
_entity_poly.entity_id
_entity_poly.type
_entity_poly.pdbx_seq_one_letter_code
_entity_poly.pdbx_strand_id
1 'polypeptide(L)'
;MQQSAFGAGIISEGDLLRGAFGNAGEIGMIFTPEEAGIRPALGLLLAHLRHAGRGELRSIEELDRAVSPMLPMLPEVTDWVGQVAPQLNRVLNAVTAVADPACIVFGGQISRALAQAFIDRAEFFARPRHGHINPLPELAISTLGGETPAVGAACLPLRALLF
;
A
#
# COMPACT_ATOMS: atom_id res chain seq x y z
N MET A 1 5.00 19.51 -6.13
CA MET A 1 5.33 18.16 -5.61
C MET A 1 4.06 17.34 -5.67
N GLN A 2 4.04 16.25 -6.45
CA GLN A 2 2.93 15.31 -6.46
C GLN A 2 3.00 14.53 -5.14
N GLN A 3 2.21 14.90 -4.14
CA GLN A 3 2.11 14.12 -2.92
C GLN A 3 1.27 12.88 -3.22
N SER A 4 1.91 11.74 -3.43
CA SER A 4 1.18 10.47 -3.45
C SER A 4 0.64 10.21 -2.05
N ALA A 5 -0.66 9.98 -1.94
CA ALA A 5 -1.26 9.50 -0.71
C ALA A 5 -0.81 8.06 -0.43
N PHE A 6 -0.83 7.67 0.84
CA PHE A 6 -0.72 6.29 1.30
C PHE A 6 -1.94 6.04 2.18
N GLY A 7 -2.88 5.27 1.64
CA GLY A 7 -4.22 5.07 2.21
C GLY A 7 -4.74 3.68 1.85
N ALA A 8 -5.89 3.33 2.41
CA ALA A 8 -6.55 2.05 2.20
C ALA A 8 -8.07 2.21 2.14
N GLY A 9 -8.74 1.24 1.51
CA GLY A 9 -10.17 1.01 1.67
C GLY A 9 -10.38 -0.26 2.49
N ILE A 10 -11.38 -0.27 3.36
CA ILE A 10 -11.75 -1.45 4.15
C ILE A 10 -13.07 -1.97 3.62
N ILE A 11 -13.09 -3.23 3.17
CA ILE A 11 -14.32 -3.91 2.75
C ILE A 11 -14.71 -4.91 3.84
N SER A 12 -15.94 -4.81 4.34
CA SER A 12 -16.50 -5.70 5.35
C SER A 12 -17.89 -6.14 4.87
N GLU A 13 -18.13 -7.45 4.84
CA GLU A 13 -19.39 -8.03 4.35
C GLU A 13 -19.80 -7.57 2.94
N GLY A 14 -18.81 -7.26 2.08
CA GLY A 14 -19.03 -6.75 0.72
C GLY A 14 -19.19 -5.22 0.63
N ASP A 15 -19.32 -4.55 1.77
CA ASP A 15 -19.52 -3.11 1.85
C ASP A 15 -18.24 -2.34 2.16
N LEU A 16 -18.18 -1.12 1.60
CA LEU A 16 -17.09 -0.20 1.90
C LEU A 16 -17.35 0.43 3.26
N LEU A 17 -16.49 0.13 4.22
CA LEU A 17 -16.53 0.75 5.53
C LEU A 17 -15.98 2.17 5.43
N ARG A 18 -16.86 3.17 5.62
CA ARG A 18 -16.50 4.60 5.59
C ARG A 18 -16.20 5.16 6.99
N GLY A 19 -16.73 4.54 8.04
CA GLY A 19 -16.71 5.08 9.40
C GLY A 19 -17.64 6.28 9.59
N ALA A 20 -17.79 6.75 10.83
CA ALA A 20 -18.77 7.78 11.19
C ALA A 20 -18.57 9.12 10.47
N PHE A 21 -17.32 9.46 10.14
CA PHE A 21 -16.94 10.72 9.49
C PHE A 21 -16.36 10.53 8.08
N GLY A 22 -16.39 9.32 7.54
CA GLY A 22 -15.81 9.03 6.22
C GLY A 22 -14.29 8.79 6.19
N ASN A 23 -13.62 8.77 7.36
CA ASN A 23 -12.16 8.69 7.47
C ASN A 23 -11.61 7.26 7.60
N ALA A 24 -12.46 6.24 7.56
CA ALA A 24 -11.96 4.87 7.68
C ALA A 24 -11.04 4.53 6.51
N GLY A 25 -9.88 3.94 6.83
CA GLY A 25 -8.87 3.62 5.82
C GLY A 25 -7.80 4.70 5.60
N GLU A 26 -7.84 5.82 6.33
CA GLU A 26 -6.75 6.81 6.40
C GLU A 26 -5.50 6.28 7.13
N ILE A 27 -4.96 5.13 6.69
CA ILE A 27 -3.84 4.42 7.30
C ILE A 27 -2.54 5.24 7.27
N GLY A 28 -2.44 6.27 6.44
CA GLY A 28 -1.36 7.24 6.48
C GLY A 28 -1.26 8.00 7.81
N MET A 29 -2.35 8.05 8.59
CA MET A 29 -2.41 8.68 9.91
C MET A 29 -1.86 7.81 11.04
N ILE A 30 -1.40 6.59 10.75
CA ILE A 30 -0.71 5.72 11.71
C ILE A 30 0.69 6.28 12.06
N PHE A 31 1.28 7.07 11.18
CA PHE A 31 2.63 7.60 11.33
C PHE A 31 2.64 8.93 12.07
N THR A 32 3.65 9.14 12.91
CA THR A 32 3.87 10.47 13.51
C THR A 32 4.32 11.48 12.44
N PRO A 33 4.24 12.79 12.71
CA PRO A 33 4.77 13.80 11.80
C PRO A 33 6.26 13.60 11.45
N GLU A 34 7.06 13.10 12.39
CA GLU A 34 8.48 12.80 12.21
C GLU A 34 8.69 11.58 11.29
N GLU A 35 7.76 10.62 11.30
CA GLU A 35 7.79 9.42 10.47
C GLU A 35 7.18 9.64 9.07
N ALA A 36 6.53 10.79 8.82
CA ALA A 36 5.84 11.07 7.57
C ALA A 36 6.76 11.03 6.33
N GLY A 37 8.06 11.23 6.51
CA GLY A 37 9.07 11.16 5.45
C GLY A 37 9.56 9.75 5.10
N ILE A 38 9.23 8.74 5.90
CA ILE A 38 9.68 7.34 5.73
C ILE A 38 8.51 6.36 5.56
N ARG A 39 7.30 6.88 5.29
CA ARG A 39 6.14 6.04 4.94
C ARG A 39 6.29 5.46 3.52
N PRO A 40 5.69 4.29 3.24
CA PRO A 40 5.80 3.62 1.94
C PRO A 40 4.90 4.26 0.86
N ALA A 41 5.08 5.55 0.59
CA ALA A 41 4.35 6.30 -0.43
C ALA A 41 5.18 6.41 -1.72
N LEU A 42 4.54 6.19 -2.88
CA LEU A 42 5.23 6.25 -4.19
C LEU A 42 5.85 7.62 -4.50
N GLY A 43 5.26 8.69 -3.98
CA GLY A 43 5.83 10.04 -4.10
C GLY A 43 7.16 10.19 -3.35
N LEU A 44 7.34 9.46 -2.23
CA LEU A 44 8.60 9.43 -1.49
C LEU A 44 9.64 8.55 -2.18
N LEU A 45 9.23 7.44 -2.79
CA LEU A 45 10.10 6.65 -3.67
C LEU A 45 10.60 7.49 -4.85
N LEU A 46 9.71 8.24 -5.52
CA LEU A 46 10.10 9.13 -6.62
C LEU A 46 11.11 10.20 -6.16
N ALA A 47 10.91 10.77 -4.97
CA ALA A 47 11.87 11.71 -4.38
C ALA A 47 13.22 11.04 -4.07
N HIS A 48 13.21 9.83 -3.51
CA HIS A 48 14.39 9.04 -3.20
C HIS A 48 15.21 8.74 -4.47
N LEU A 49 14.56 8.26 -5.54
CA LEU A 49 15.21 7.95 -6.81
C LEU A 49 15.83 9.18 -7.47
N ARG A 50 15.13 10.33 -7.44
CA ARG A 50 15.70 11.59 -7.93
C ARG A 50 16.95 12.01 -7.18
N HIS A 51 16.95 11.86 -5.86
CA HIS A 51 18.11 12.16 -5.04
C HIS A 51 19.29 11.24 -5.34
N ALA A 52 19.01 9.98 -5.70
CA ALA A 52 20.00 9.00 -6.12
C ALA A 52 20.44 9.13 -7.61
N GLY A 53 20.11 10.24 -8.27
CA GLY A 53 20.59 10.56 -9.62
C GLY A 53 19.66 10.17 -10.76
N ARG A 54 18.44 9.68 -10.48
CA ARG A 54 17.39 9.43 -11.50
C ARG A 54 16.51 10.67 -11.71
N GLY A 55 17.14 11.80 -12.03
CA GLY A 55 16.47 13.10 -12.17
C GLY A 55 15.52 13.18 -13.37
N GLU A 56 15.63 12.25 -14.31
CA GLU A 56 14.77 12.12 -15.49
C GLU A 56 13.35 11.66 -15.16
N LEU A 57 13.13 11.00 -14.01
CA LEU A 57 11.81 10.54 -13.59
C LEU A 57 10.96 11.72 -13.08
N ARG A 58 9.88 12.05 -13.79
CA ARG A 58 9.02 13.23 -13.53
C ARG A 58 7.73 12.89 -12.80
N SER A 59 7.26 11.65 -12.89
CA SER A 59 5.95 11.24 -12.37
C SER A 59 5.91 9.79 -11.88
N ILE A 60 4.85 9.45 -11.15
CA ILE A 60 4.58 8.07 -10.68
C ILE A 60 4.22 7.18 -11.88
N GLU A 61 3.53 7.72 -12.89
CA GLU A 61 3.20 7.00 -14.12
C GLU A 61 4.46 6.64 -14.93
N GLU A 62 5.48 7.50 -14.91
CA GLU A 62 6.79 7.19 -15.49
C GLU A 62 7.56 6.17 -14.65
N LEU A 63 7.42 6.17 -13.32
CA LEU A 63 8.01 5.14 -12.47
C LEU A 63 7.47 3.75 -12.84
N ASP A 64 6.16 3.61 -13.05
CA ASP A 64 5.57 2.34 -13.49
C ASP A 64 6.05 1.96 -14.90
N ARG A 65 6.01 2.87 -15.87
CA ARG A 65 6.39 2.54 -17.27
C ARG A 65 7.90 2.32 -17.48
N ALA A 66 8.73 3.20 -16.92
CA ALA A 66 10.18 3.19 -17.18
C ALA A 66 10.92 2.18 -16.32
N VAL A 67 10.37 1.83 -15.14
CA VAL A 67 11.11 1.09 -14.12
C VAL A 67 10.49 -0.28 -13.83
N SER A 68 9.21 -0.57 -14.12
CA SER A 68 8.55 -1.83 -13.70
C SER A 68 9.29 -3.14 -14.05
N PRO A 69 9.98 -3.30 -15.21
CA PRO A 69 10.78 -4.50 -15.49
C PRO A 69 12.11 -4.57 -14.71
N MET A 70 12.71 -3.42 -14.38
CA MET A 70 14.05 -3.31 -13.78
C MET A 70 14.02 -2.89 -12.31
N LEU A 71 12.85 -2.60 -11.76
CA LEU A 71 12.61 -2.04 -10.43
C LEU A 71 13.28 -2.87 -9.32
N PRO A 72 13.16 -4.22 -9.31
CA PRO A 72 13.81 -5.04 -8.30
C PRO A 72 15.34 -5.08 -8.44
N MET A 73 15.87 -4.73 -9.61
CA MET A 73 17.31 -4.75 -9.89
C MET A 73 18.01 -3.44 -9.55
N LEU A 74 17.27 -2.36 -9.29
CA LEU A 74 17.83 -1.09 -8.88
C LEU A 74 18.20 -1.14 -7.39
N PRO A 75 19.47 -0.99 -7.02
CA PRO A 75 19.88 -0.96 -5.61
C PRO A 75 19.15 0.13 -4.83
N GLU A 76 18.91 1.29 -5.45
CA GLU A 76 18.24 2.43 -4.82
C GLU A 76 16.78 2.11 -4.44
N VAL A 77 16.10 1.29 -5.25
CA VAL A 77 14.75 0.80 -4.93
C VAL A 77 14.82 -0.20 -3.78
N THR A 78 15.77 -1.13 -3.82
CA THR A 78 15.94 -2.14 -2.78
C THR A 78 16.24 -1.50 -1.41
N ASP A 79 17.11 -0.49 -1.41
CA ASP A 79 17.47 0.29 -0.22
C ASP A 79 16.26 1.05 0.32
N TRP A 80 15.50 1.72 -0.55
CA TRP A 80 14.29 2.42 -0.14
C TRP A 80 13.22 1.48 0.43
N VAL A 81 12.99 0.33 -0.23
CA VAL A 81 12.04 -0.69 0.25
C VAL A 81 12.48 -1.18 1.63
N GLY A 82 13.77 -1.44 1.84
CA GLY A 82 14.31 -1.81 3.15
C GLY A 82 14.10 -0.72 4.20
N GLN A 83 14.30 0.54 3.83
CA GLN A 83 14.11 1.69 4.71
C GLN A 83 12.66 1.85 5.20
N VAL A 84 11.67 1.62 4.33
CA VAL A 84 10.24 1.82 4.66
C VAL A 84 9.52 0.54 5.10
N ALA A 85 10.17 -0.61 5.05
CA ALA A 85 9.59 -1.90 5.45
C ALA A 85 9.07 -1.92 6.91
N PRO A 86 9.76 -1.33 7.91
CA PRO A 86 9.21 -1.27 9.28
C PRO A 86 7.87 -0.52 9.36
N GLN A 87 7.70 0.55 8.57
CA GLN A 87 6.46 1.33 8.49
C GLN A 87 5.36 0.53 7.79
N LEU A 88 5.70 -0.19 6.73
CA LEU A 88 4.77 -1.13 6.10
C LEU A 88 4.31 -2.21 7.09
N ASN A 89 5.23 -2.87 7.78
CA ASN A 89 4.92 -3.92 8.75
C ASN A 89 4.03 -3.40 9.87
N ARG A 90 4.26 -2.17 10.36
CA ARG A 90 3.37 -1.53 11.34
C ARG A 90 1.93 -1.43 10.83
N VAL A 91 1.76 -0.99 9.58
CA VAL A 91 0.43 -0.87 8.96
C VAL A 91 -0.22 -2.24 8.78
N LEU A 92 0.49 -3.22 8.23
CA LEU A 92 -0.05 -4.57 8.02
C LEU A 92 -0.52 -5.21 9.33
N ASN A 93 0.30 -5.10 10.38
CA ASN A 93 -0.06 -5.61 11.70
C ASN A 93 -1.21 -4.83 12.34
N ALA A 94 -1.26 -3.50 12.20
CA ALA A 94 -2.36 -2.70 12.72
C ALA A 94 -3.69 -3.03 12.02
N VAL A 95 -3.69 -3.11 10.68
CA VAL A 95 -4.86 -3.50 9.90
C VAL A 95 -5.32 -4.91 10.27
N THR A 96 -4.37 -5.85 10.40
CA THR A 96 -4.67 -7.23 10.81
C THR A 96 -5.28 -7.28 12.20
N ALA A 97 -4.71 -6.57 13.17
CA ALA A 97 -5.17 -6.60 14.55
C ALA A 97 -6.54 -5.91 14.76
N VAL A 98 -6.87 -4.90 13.96
CA VAL A 98 -8.08 -4.09 14.12
C VAL A 98 -9.22 -4.57 13.23
N ALA A 99 -8.94 -4.90 11.98
CA ALA A 99 -9.97 -5.26 11.00
C ALA A 99 -10.09 -6.76 10.74
N ASP A 100 -9.09 -7.56 11.13
CA ASP A 100 -9.04 -9.02 10.93
C ASP A 100 -9.46 -9.46 9.51
N PRO A 101 -8.86 -8.89 8.45
CA PRO A 101 -9.28 -9.19 7.09
C PRO A 101 -8.79 -10.58 6.67
N ALA A 102 -9.54 -11.24 5.79
CA ALA A 102 -9.06 -12.47 5.14
C ALA A 102 -7.92 -12.18 4.14
N CYS A 103 -7.86 -10.97 3.58
CA CYS A 103 -6.89 -10.58 2.56
C CYS A 103 -6.55 -9.08 2.64
N ILE A 104 -5.29 -8.73 2.40
CA ILE A 104 -4.82 -7.37 2.18
C ILE A 104 -4.32 -7.28 0.74
N VAL A 105 -4.95 -6.42 -0.06
CA VAL A 105 -4.63 -6.23 -1.48
C VAL A 105 -3.79 -4.97 -1.67
N PHE A 106 -2.59 -5.15 -2.21
CA PHE A 106 -1.74 -4.05 -2.68
C PHE A 106 -2.28 -3.55 -4.02
N GLY A 107 -2.82 -2.33 -4.03
CA GLY A 107 -3.43 -1.72 -5.21
C GLY A 107 -3.00 -0.27 -5.42
N GLY A 108 -3.76 0.46 -6.25
CA GLY A 108 -3.41 1.81 -6.68
C GLY A 108 -2.38 1.79 -7.81
N GLN A 109 -1.48 2.78 -7.84
CA GLN A 109 -0.46 2.93 -8.90
C GLN A 109 0.83 2.17 -8.61
N ILE A 110 0.85 1.29 -7.61
CA ILE A 110 2.03 0.48 -7.29
C ILE A 110 2.27 -0.56 -8.39
N SER A 111 3.50 -0.67 -8.87
CA SER A 111 3.86 -1.71 -9.84
C SER A 111 3.82 -3.09 -9.17
N ARG A 112 3.51 -4.13 -9.95
CA ARG A 112 3.50 -5.53 -9.46
C ARG A 112 4.84 -5.92 -8.84
N ALA A 113 5.95 -5.48 -9.45
CA ALA A 113 7.29 -5.76 -8.95
C ALA A 113 7.56 -5.12 -7.57
N LEU A 114 7.14 -3.86 -7.38
CA LEU A 114 7.29 -3.18 -6.08
C LEU A 114 6.38 -3.80 -5.02
N ALA A 115 5.13 -4.12 -5.38
CA ALA A 115 4.21 -4.79 -4.49
C ALA A 115 4.76 -6.15 -4.03
N GLN A 116 5.34 -6.93 -4.94
CA GLN A 116 5.98 -8.19 -4.59
C GLN A 116 7.17 -7.97 -3.64
N ALA A 117 8.03 -6.97 -3.90
CA ALA A 117 9.16 -6.66 -3.04
C ALA A 117 8.74 -6.27 -1.61
N PHE A 118 7.56 -5.68 -1.45
CA PHE A 118 6.95 -5.41 -0.15
C PHE A 118 6.36 -6.65 0.50
N ILE A 119 5.65 -7.48 -0.25
CA ILE A 119 5.10 -8.76 0.25
C ILE A 119 6.23 -9.67 0.75
N ASP A 120 7.33 -9.77 0.01
CA ASP A 120 8.49 -10.60 0.36
C ASP A 120 9.18 -10.15 1.67
N ARG A 121 8.98 -8.90 2.09
CA ARG A 121 9.52 -8.31 3.33
C ARG A 121 8.48 -8.12 4.42
N ALA A 122 7.23 -8.51 4.15
CA ALA A 122 6.15 -8.35 5.10
C ALA A 122 6.36 -9.28 6.28
N GLU A 123 6.31 -8.72 7.48
CA GLU A 123 6.42 -9.49 8.72
C GLU A 123 5.16 -9.29 9.56
N PHE A 124 4.57 -10.41 10.01
CA PHE A 124 3.49 -10.41 10.98
C PHE A 124 4.01 -10.79 12.36
N PHE A 125 3.66 -9.99 13.36
CA PHE A 125 4.07 -10.18 14.75
C PHE A 125 3.10 -11.09 15.53
N ALA A 126 2.53 -12.07 14.84
CA ALA A 126 1.54 -12.98 15.41
C ALA A 126 2.11 -13.71 16.62
N ARG A 127 1.41 -13.66 17.75
CA ARG A 127 1.77 -14.40 18.97
C ARG A 127 0.67 -15.40 19.29
N PRO A 128 1.01 -16.63 19.72
CA PRO A 128 0.01 -17.56 20.18
C PRO A 128 -0.82 -16.95 21.31
N ARG A 129 -2.15 -17.05 21.20
CA ARG A 129 -3.09 -16.68 22.26
C ARG A 129 -3.84 -17.93 22.67
N HIS A 130 -3.74 -18.30 23.95
CA HIS A 130 -4.29 -19.56 24.48
C HIS A 130 -3.81 -20.82 23.72
N GLY A 131 -2.55 -20.82 23.24
CA GLY A 131 -1.97 -21.95 22.50
C GLY A 131 -2.32 -22.01 21.01
N HIS A 132 -3.09 -21.05 20.48
CA HIS A 132 -3.45 -20.98 19.07
C HIS A 132 -2.85 -19.74 18.41
N ILE A 133 -2.31 -19.90 17.20
CA ILE A 133 -1.93 -18.79 16.33
C ILE A 133 -3.14 -18.50 15.44
N ASN A 134 -3.62 -17.26 15.46
CA ASN A 134 -4.70 -16.84 14.58
C ASN A 134 -4.22 -16.92 13.12
N PRO A 135 -5.12 -17.27 12.17
CA PRO A 135 -4.83 -17.12 10.75
C PRO A 135 -4.35 -15.70 10.43
N LEU A 136 -3.47 -15.59 9.44
CA LEU A 136 -2.99 -14.31 8.93
C LEU A 136 -3.66 -14.00 7.60
N PRO A 137 -3.86 -12.72 7.26
CA PRO A 137 -4.41 -12.35 5.97
C PRO A 137 -3.49 -12.81 4.84
N GLU A 138 -4.11 -13.25 3.74
CA GLU A 138 -3.40 -13.39 2.47
C GLU A 138 -2.95 -12.01 2.00
N LEU A 139 -1.69 -11.89 1.54
CA LEU A 139 -1.21 -10.70 0.85
C LEU A 139 -1.32 -10.92 -0.65
N ALA A 140 -2.10 -10.07 -1.33
CA ALA A 140 -2.35 -10.19 -2.76
C ALA A 140 -2.00 -8.89 -3.52
N ILE A 141 -1.73 -9.01 -4.82
CA ILE A 141 -1.47 -7.88 -5.71
C ILE A 141 -2.68 -7.69 -6.62
N SER A 142 -3.22 -6.48 -6.67
CA SER A 142 -4.34 -6.14 -7.56
C SER A 142 -4.04 -6.50 -9.02
N THR A 143 -5.03 -7.06 -9.71
CA THR A 143 -4.98 -7.34 -11.15
C THR A 143 -5.49 -6.17 -12.00
N LEU A 144 -6.10 -5.16 -11.37
CA LEU A 144 -6.67 -3.99 -12.05
C LEU A 144 -5.61 -2.95 -12.48
N GLY A 145 -4.37 -3.10 -12.03
CA GLY A 145 -3.28 -2.18 -12.35
C GLY A 145 -3.53 -0.74 -11.90
N GLY A 146 -2.90 0.23 -12.57
CA GLY A 146 -3.02 1.66 -12.26
C GLY A 146 -4.44 2.24 -12.36
N GLU A 147 -5.35 1.55 -13.03
CA GLU A 147 -6.77 1.93 -13.18
C GLU A 147 -7.61 1.66 -11.91
N THR A 148 -7.05 0.97 -10.90
CA THR A 148 -7.76 0.58 -9.67
C THR A 148 -8.59 1.72 -9.05
N PRO A 149 -8.07 2.97 -8.88
CA PRO A 149 -8.84 4.06 -8.29
C PRO A 149 -10.05 4.48 -9.15
N ALA A 150 -9.88 4.54 -10.46
CA ALA A 150 -10.93 4.95 -11.39
C ALA A 150 -12.06 3.90 -11.46
N VAL A 151 -11.69 2.62 -11.56
CA VAL A 151 -12.64 1.50 -11.51
C VAL A 151 -13.41 1.50 -10.20
N GLY A 152 -12.70 1.62 -9.07
CA GLY A 152 -13.33 1.67 -7.75
C GLY A 152 -14.33 2.83 -7.62
N ALA A 153 -13.94 4.04 -8.05
CA ALA A 153 -14.80 5.21 -8.03
C ALA A 153 -16.06 5.03 -8.91
N ALA A 154 -15.93 4.41 -10.09
CA ALA A 154 -17.05 4.11 -10.97
C ALA A 154 -18.00 3.04 -10.40
N CYS A 155 -17.49 2.08 -9.62
CA CYS A 155 -18.30 1.06 -8.97
C CYS A 155 -19.16 1.60 -7.81
N LEU A 156 -18.76 2.69 -7.15
CA LEU A 156 -19.51 3.27 -6.03
C LEU A 156 -20.96 3.66 -6.37
N PRO A 157 -21.24 4.44 -7.44
CA PRO A 157 -22.62 4.76 -7.81
C PRO A 157 -23.39 3.54 -8.31
N LEU A 158 -22.74 2.60 -9.02
CA LEU A 158 -23.39 1.36 -9.45
C LEU A 158 -23.85 0.53 -8.24
N ARG A 159 -23.00 0.44 -7.20
CA ARG A 159 -23.36 -0.25 -5.97
C ARG A 159 -24.53 0.43 -5.27
N ALA A 160 -24.49 1.75 -5.12
CA ALA A 160 -25.57 2.50 -4.46
C ALA A 160 -26.93 2.45 -5.19
N LEU A 161 -26.94 2.15 -6.49
CA LEU A 161 -28.15 2.13 -7.31
C LEU A 161 -28.70 0.73 -7.59
N LEU A 162 -27.84 -0.29 -7.63
CA LEU A 162 -28.19 -1.63 -8.15
C LEU A 162 -28.14 -2.75 -7.11
N PHE A 163 -27.54 -2.52 -5.94
CA PHE A 163 -27.37 -3.51 -4.88
C PHE A 163 -27.75 -2.90 -3.53
#